data_AF-A0A7V5NAR1-F1
#
_entry.id   AF-A0A7V5NAR1-F1
#
_cell.length_a   1.000
_cell.length_b   1.000
_cell.length_c   1.000
_cell.angle_alpha   90.00
_cell.angle_beta   90.00
_cell.angle_gamma   90.00
#
_symmetry.space_group_name_H-M   'P 1'
#
loop_
_entity.id
_entity.type
_entity.pdbx_description
1 polymer ?
#
loop_
_entity_poly.entity_id
_entity_poly.type
_entity_poly.pdbx_seq_one_letter_code
_entity_poly.pdbx_strand_id
1 'polypeptide(L)'
;MENHKILQSILKYLAQKTIKKYRPGIIGVTGSVGKTSTKLALYSILSSERKVRASASNFNNELGFPLVILGDYQKIKFPLIFWPKVILRSCFNLLFNVNYPEILILEYA
;
A
#
# COMPACT_ATOMS: atom_id res chain seq x y z
N MET A 1 23.28 2.73 -7.58
CA MET A 1 21.94 2.35 -8.10
C MET A 1 21.54 0.90 -7.77
N GLU A 2 22.42 0.05 -7.19
CA GLU A 2 22.10 -1.36 -6.91
C GLU A 2 21.38 -1.63 -5.57
N ASN A 3 21.58 -0.80 -4.53
CA ASN A 3 21.09 -1.09 -3.17
C ASN A 3 19.56 -1.11 -2.99
N HIS A 4 18.76 -0.58 -3.92
CA HIS A 4 17.31 -0.51 -3.77
C HIS A 4 16.59 -1.77 -4.29
N LYS A 5 17.21 -2.57 -5.16
CA LYS A 5 16.57 -3.75 -5.77
C LYS A 5 16.21 -4.83 -4.76
N ILE A 6 17.07 -5.05 -3.77
CA ILE A 6 16.84 -6.04 -2.71
C ILE A 6 15.64 -5.61 -1.87
N LEU A 7 15.61 -4.35 -1.43
CA LEU A 7 14.51 -3.81 -0.64
C LEU A 7 13.18 -3.85 -1.43
N GLN A 8 13.18 -3.42 -2.68
CA GLN A 8 12.02 -3.51 -3.56
C GLN A 8 11.50 -4.95 -3.66
N SER A 9 12.40 -5.92 -3.83
CA SER A 9 12.05 -7.34 -3.93
C SER A 9 11.44 -7.88 -2.63
N ILE A 10 12.00 -7.51 -1.47
CA ILE A 10 11.47 -7.86 -0.16
C ILE A 10 10.06 -7.28 0.03
N LEU A 11 9.88 -5.98 -0.24
CA LEU A 11 8.59 -5.33 -0.08
C LEU A 11 7.54 -5.91 -1.05
N LYS A 12 7.92 -6.16 -2.30
CA LYS A 12 7.06 -6.82 -3.29
C LYS A 12 6.62 -8.19 -2.81
N TYR A 13 7.53 -9.01 -2.31
CA TYR A 13 7.23 -10.33 -1.78
C TYR A 13 6.25 -10.26 -0.60
N LEU A 14 6.50 -9.37 0.37
CA LEU A 14 5.63 -9.17 1.53
C LEU A 14 4.23 -8.68 1.10
N ALA A 15 4.16 -7.75 0.15
CA ALA A 15 2.91 -7.21 -0.37
C ALA A 15 2.09 -8.30 -1.08
N GLN A 16 2.73 -9.13 -1.92
CA GLN A 16 2.07 -10.26 -2.59
C GLN A 16 1.54 -11.28 -1.58
N LYS A 17 2.30 -11.61 -0.53
CA LYS A 17 1.85 -12.50 0.54
C LYS A 17 0.68 -11.90 1.33
N THR A 18 0.72 -10.58 1.57
CA THR A 18 -0.35 -9.86 2.26
C THR A 18 -1.65 -9.90 1.46
N ILE A 19 -1.60 -9.63 0.16
CA ILE A 19 -2.77 -9.76 -0.73
C ILE A 19 -3.30 -11.19 -0.74
N LYS A 20 -2.42 -12.19 -0.84
CA LYS A 20 -2.84 -13.61 -0.82
C LYS A 20 -3.52 -14.01 0.49
N LYS A 21 -3.04 -13.49 1.64
CA LYS A 21 -3.59 -13.76 2.97
C LYS A 21 -4.97 -13.10 3.15
N TYR A 22 -5.08 -11.82 2.85
CA TYR A 22 -6.25 -11.02 3.22
C TYR A 22 -7.29 -10.86 2.10
N ARG A 23 -6.92 -11.15 0.84
CA ARG A 23 -7.78 -11.08 -0.35
C ARG A 23 -8.67 -9.81 -0.42
N PRO A 24 -8.08 -8.60 -0.28
CA PRO A 24 -8.85 -7.37 -0.41
C PRO A 24 -9.38 -7.19 -1.84
N GLY A 25 -10.48 -6.46 -1.99
CA GLY A 25 -10.84 -5.84 -3.26
C GLY A 25 -9.79 -4.80 -3.65
N ILE A 26 -9.43 -4.73 -4.93
CA ILE A 26 -8.41 -3.78 -5.43
C ILE A 26 -9.01 -2.96 -6.57
N ILE A 27 -8.95 -1.64 -6.43
CA ILE A 27 -9.37 -0.66 -7.43
C ILE A 27 -8.13 0.10 -7.90
N GLY A 28 -7.76 -0.07 -9.17
CA GLY A 28 -6.66 0.68 -9.79
C GLY A 28 -7.19 1.94 -10.48
N VAL A 29 -6.61 3.10 -10.18
CA VAL A 29 -6.93 4.39 -10.83
C VAL A 29 -5.72 4.82 -11.66
N THR A 30 -5.92 5.00 -12.96
CA THR A 30 -4.87 5.37 -13.93
C THR A 30 -5.36 6.50 -14.87
N GLY A 31 -4.48 7.03 -15.72
CA GLY A 31 -4.78 8.05 -16.73
C GLY A 31 -4.01 9.36 -16.52
N SER A 32 -3.92 10.22 -17.52
CA SER A 32 -3.08 11.43 -17.45
C SER A 32 -3.62 12.51 -16.49
N VAL A 33 -4.95 12.60 -16.36
CA VAL A 33 -5.65 13.63 -15.56
C VAL A 33 -6.76 13.02 -14.70
N GLY A 34 -7.17 13.71 -13.63
CA GLY A 34 -8.32 13.31 -12.81
C GLY A 34 -8.10 12.16 -11.82
N LYS A 35 -6.98 11.44 -11.88
CA LYS A 35 -6.67 10.29 -11.00
C LYS A 35 -6.90 10.56 -9.51
N THR A 36 -6.28 11.63 -8.99
CA THR A 36 -6.34 11.95 -7.56
C THR A 36 -7.76 12.28 -7.13
N SER A 37 -8.51 13.06 -7.92
CA SER A 37 -9.91 13.38 -7.65
C SER A 37 -10.79 12.12 -7.67
N THR A 38 -10.60 11.24 -8.66
CA THR A 38 -11.33 9.96 -8.75
C THR A 38 -11.04 9.06 -7.55
N LYS A 39 -9.77 8.93 -7.14
CA LYS A 39 -9.40 8.18 -5.93
C LYS A 39 -10.06 8.75 -4.68
N LEU A 40 -10.08 10.07 -4.52
CA LEU A 40 -10.70 10.73 -3.37
C LEU A 40 -12.23 10.54 -3.34
N ALA A 41 -12.88 10.64 -4.50
CA ALA A 41 -14.31 10.37 -4.62
C ALA A 41 -14.64 8.91 -4.25
N LEU A 42 -13.89 7.95 -4.81
CA LEU A 42 -14.03 6.53 -4.47
C LEU A 42 -13.81 6.27 -2.97
N TYR A 43 -12.77 6.86 -2.39
CA TYR A 43 -12.50 6.73 -0.96
C TYR A 43 -13.65 7.30 -0.12
N SER A 44 -14.15 8.48 -0.45
CA SER A 44 -15.26 9.13 0.26
C SER A 44 -16.54 8.30 0.25
N ILE A 45 -16.84 7.64 -0.87
CA ILE A 45 -18.04 6.81 -0.98
C ILE A 45 -17.85 5.49 -0.23
N LEU A 46 -16.77 4.77 -0.52
CA LEU A 46 -16.58 3.40 -0.02
C LEU A 46 -16.22 3.34 1.48
N SER A 47 -15.59 4.38 2.02
CA SER A 47 -15.22 4.44 3.45
C SER A 47 -16.43 4.56 4.38
N SER A 48 -17.61 4.90 3.86
CA SER A 48 -18.85 4.96 4.63
C SER A 48 -19.35 3.58 5.08
N GLU A 49 -19.00 2.51 4.35
CA GLU A 49 -19.53 1.16 4.60
C GLU A 49 -18.46 0.07 4.74
N ARG A 50 -17.22 0.34 4.33
CA ARG A 50 -16.14 -0.66 4.27
C ARG A 50 -14.84 -0.08 4.80
N LYS A 51 -13.95 -0.96 5.26
CA LYS A 51 -12.57 -0.55 5.60
C LYS A 51 -11.76 -0.35 4.33
N VAL A 52 -11.57 0.91 3.95
CA VAL A 52 -10.86 1.29 2.72
C VAL A 52 -9.49 1.87 3.06
N ARG A 53 -8.48 1.54 2.24
CA ARG A 53 -7.19 2.24 2.23
C ARG A 53 -6.93 2.77 0.82
N ALA A 54 -6.53 4.04 0.72
CA ALA A 54 -6.17 4.68 -0.55
C ALA A 54 -4.68 5.08 -0.56
N SER A 55 -4.02 5.00 -1.73
CA SER A 55 -2.63 5.42 -1.87
C SER A 55 -2.46 6.95 -1.77
N ALA A 56 -1.39 7.39 -1.11
CA ALA A 56 -0.96 8.78 -1.19
C ALA A 56 -0.44 9.12 -2.60
N SER A 57 -0.58 10.38 -3.05
CA SER A 57 -0.20 10.79 -4.42
C SER A 57 1.27 10.51 -4.76
N ASN A 58 2.17 10.58 -3.76
CA ASN A 58 3.60 10.37 -3.94
C ASN A 58 4.03 8.89 -3.88
N PHE A 59 3.08 7.95 -3.81
CA PHE A 59 3.33 6.51 -3.62
C PHE A 59 2.94 5.68 -4.86
N ASN A 60 3.10 6.25 -6.04
CA ASN A 60 2.83 5.61 -7.35
C ASN A 60 4.05 4.91 -7.97
N ASN A 61 5.18 4.81 -7.26
CA ASN A 61 6.41 4.18 -7.74
C ASN A 61 6.60 2.75 -7.18
N GLU A 62 7.66 2.06 -7.64
CA GLU A 62 7.97 0.66 -7.29
C GLU A 62 8.15 0.39 -5.78
N LEU A 63 8.49 1.42 -4.99
CA LEU A 63 8.61 1.32 -3.53
C LEU A 63 7.30 1.70 -2.83
N GLY A 64 6.60 2.71 -3.33
CA GLY A 64 5.39 3.23 -2.74
C GLY A 64 4.23 2.26 -2.84
N PHE A 65 4.08 1.57 -3.98
CA PHE A 65 2.97 0.67 -4.21
C PHE A 65 2.93 -0.51 -3.21
N PRO A 66 4.04 -1.25 -2.97
CA PRO A 66 4.10 -2.22 -1.89
C PRO A 66 3.80 -1.63 -0.50
N LEU A 67 4.25 -0.41 -0.22
CA LEU A 67 4.03 0.22 1.09
C LEU A 67 2.54 0.46 1.37
N VAL A 68 1.75 0.88 0.38
CA VAL A 68 0.30 1.07 0.54
C VAL A 68 -0.40 -0.25 0.86
N ILE A 69 0.07 -1.36 0.28
CA ILE A 69 -0.46 -2.70 0.59
C ILE A 69 -0.08 -3.10 2.02
N LEU A 70 1.17 -2.89 2.41
CA LEU A 70 1.69 -3.33 3.71
C LEU A 70 1.16 -2.50 4.89
N GLY A 71 0.78 -1.23 4.67
CA GLY A 71 0.26 -0.36 5.72
C GLY A 71 -0.23 1.00 5.19
N ASP A 72 -0.70 1.84 6.10
CA ASP A 72 -1.11 3.22 5.78
C ASP A 72 0.09 4.18 5.89
N TYR A 73 1.12 3.93 5.09
CA TYR A 73 2.32 4.78 5.05
C TYR A 73 2.10 5.91 4.05
N GLN A 74 2.02 7.14 4.53
CA GLN A 74 1.82 8.34 3.69
C GLN A 74 3.13 9.11 3.42
N LYS A 75 4.17 8.87 4.24
CA LYS A 75 5.49 9.48 4.09
C LYS A 75 6.56 8.62 4.74
N ILE A 76 7.73 8.53 4.11
CA ILE A 76 8.93 7.93 4.69
C ILE A 76 9.54 8.95 5.66
N LYS A 77 9.55 8.65 6.96
CA LYS A 77 10.19 9.46 8.00
C LYS A 77 11.29 8.62 8.66
N PHE A 78 12.48 9.20 8.83
CA PHE A 78 13.65 8.53 9.43
C PHE A 78 13.96 7.16 8.77
N PRO A 79 14.53 7.15 7.55
CA PRO A 79 14.66 5.95 6.72
C PRO A 79 15.32 4.74 7.40
N LEU A 80 16.32 4.97 8.27
CA LEU A 80 17.04 3.93 9.01
C LEU A 80 16.10 3.08 9.89
N ILE A 81 15.08 3.70 10.49
CA ILE A 81 14.12 3.02 11.36
C ILE A 81 12.89 2.58 10.56
N PHE A 82 12.53 3.33 9.51
CA PHE A 82 11.33 3.10 8.71
C PHE A 82 11.30 1.71 8.08
N TRP A 83 12.35 1.31 7.37
CA TRP A 83 12.36 0.05 6.62
C TRP A 83 12.33 -1.19 7.52
N PRO A 84 13.16 -1.29 8.59
CA PRO A 84 13.03 -2.38 9.55
C PRO A 84 11.64 -2.44 10.18
N LYS A 85 11.06 -1.29 10.55
CA LYS A 85 9.69 -1.22 11.09
C LYS A 85 8.65 -1.75 10.11
N VAL A 86 8.73 -1.37 8.84
CA VAL A 86 7.80 -1.86 7.80
C VAL A 86 7.92 -3.37 7.65
N ILE A 87 9.14 -3.90 7.54
CA ILE A 87 9.38 -5.33 7.36
C ILE A 87 8.87 -6.11 8.58
N LEU A 88 9.24 -5.69 9.80
CA LEU A 88 8.80 -6.33 11.04
C LEU A 88 7.28 -6.31 11.17
N ARG A 89 6.63 -5.17 10.91
CA ARG A 89 5.17 -5.04 10.96
C ARG A 89 4.50 -5.91 9.91
N SER A 90 5.07 -6.00 8.71
CA SER A 90 4.56 -6.84 7.63
C SER A 90 4.64 -8.32 7.99
N CYS A 91 5.79 -8.77 8.52
CA CYS A 91 5.94 -10.14 9.02
C CYS A 91 4.95 -10.44 10.15
N PHE A 92 4.79 -9.52 11.11
CA PHE A 92 3.79 -9.65 12.16
C PHE A 92 2.38 -9.78 11.60
N ASN A 93 1.98 -8.92 10.65
CA ASN A 93 0.67 -8.99 9.99
C ASN A 93 0.48 -10.27 9.17
N LEU A 94 1.55 -10.90 8.69
CA LEU A 94 1.47 -12.18 7.99
C LEU A 94 1.32 -13.35 8.96
N LEU A 95 1.96 -13.29 10.12
CA LEU A 95 1.86 -14.31 11.18
C LEU A 95 0.53 -14.23 11.93
N PHE A 96 0.07 -13.04 12.26
CA PHE A 96 -1.14 -12.80 13.04
C PHE A 96 -2.25 -12.21 12.18
N ASN A 97 -3.51 -12.60 12.44
CA ASN A 97 -4.66 -11.99 11.76
C ASN A 97 -4.90 -10.61 12.36
N VAL A 98 -4.51 -9.58 11.61
CA VAL A 98 -4.82 -8.19 11.96
C VAL A 98 -6.02 -7.71 11.16
N ASN A 99 -6.66 -6.65 11.66
CA ASN A 99 -7.72 -5.98 10.93
C ASN A 99 -7.12 -5.28 9.70
N TYR A 100 -7.28 -5.90 8.53
CA TYR A 100 -6.75 -5.43 7.24
C TYR A 100 -7.89 -4.80 6.42
N PRO A 101 -7.62 -3.76 5.60
CA PRO A 101 -8.65 -3.13 4.76
C PRO A 101 -9.30 -4.13 3.81
N GLU A 102 -10.61 -4.01 3.64
CA GLU A 102 -11.41 -4.79 2.71
C GLU A 102 -11.21 -4.33 1.27
N ILE A 103 -10.92 -3.03 1.07
CA ILE A 103 -10.69 -2.44 -0.26
C ILE A 103 -9.41 -1.61 -0.27
N LEU A 104 -8.59 -1.80 -1.30
CA LEU A 104 -7.44 -0.98 -1.63
C LEU A 104 -7.74 -0.14 -2.87
N ILE A 105 -7.55 1.18 -2.78
CA ILE A 105 -7.62 2.09 -3.93
C ILE A 105 -6.19 2.54 -4.26
N LEU A 106 -5.68 2.11 -5.42
CA LEU A 106 -4.29 2.28 -5.82
C LEU A 106 -4.21 3.18 -7.04
N GLU A 107 -3.57 4.34 -6.88
CA GLU A 107 -3.28 5.27 -7.97
C GLU A 107 -1.96 4.91 -8.67
N TYR A 108 -2.04 4.69 -9.98
CA TYR A 108 -0.88 4.44 -10.85
C TYR A 108 -0.71 5.64 -11.80
N ALA A 109 0.52 6.11 -11.97
CA ALA A 109 0.84 7.26 -12.82
C ALA A 109 1.55 6.83 -14.11
#